data_AF-A0A352C4C4-F1
#
_entry.id   AF-A0A352C4C4-F1
#
_cell.length_a   1.000
_cell.length_b   1.000
_cell.length_c   1.000
_cell.angle_alpha   90.00
_cell.angle_beta   90.00
_cell.angle_gamma   90.00
#
_symmetry.space_group_name_H-M   'P 1'
#
loop_
_entity.id
_entity.type
_entity.pdbx_description
1 polymer ?
#
loop_
_entity_poly.entity_id
_entity_poly.type
_entity_poly.pdbx_seq_one_letter_code
_entity_poly.pdbx_strand_id
1 'polypeptide(L)'
;MQHFILFLCLMGLEAQSFAKEFLPKGCQAMPIEERIVLQKQKNHLVMMHSLSRYEIWLANREQNRLTASVVPGMWSVFYAPQGMSQWQCIQSEPGHEQKVACGQVLALCDRPAKPPKKDFSKLNFWVANNLSYSELDAYLQRVGWRMQMSKSKAE
;
A
#
# COMPACT_ATOMS: atom_id res chain seq x y z
N MET A 1 41.69 -34.98 2.79
CA MET A 1 40.76 -34.44 3.81
C MET A 1 40.85 -32.91 3.98
N GLN A 2 41.97 -32.25 3.69
CA GLN A 2 42.14 -30.81 3.93
C GLN A 2 41.42 -29.89 2.92
N HIS A 3 41.21 -30.34 1.67
CA HIS A 3 40.49 -29.56 0.65
C HIS A 3 38.96 -29.57 0.82
N PHE A 4 38.41 -30.54 1.56
CA PHE A 4 36.96 -30.63 1.81
C PHE A 4 36.49 -29.55 2.79
N ILE A 5 37.36 -29.15 3.73
CA ILE A 5 37.06 -28.14 4.75
C ILE A 5 37.00 -26.74 4.13
N LEU A 6 37.83 -26.45 3.11
CA LEU A 6 37.82 -25.15 2.44
C LEU A 6 36.55 -24.92 1.61
N PHE A 7 35.99 -25.98 1.02
CA PHE A 7 34.77 -25.89 0.21
C PHE A 7 33.51 -25.67 1.08
N LEU A 8 33.48 -26.23 2.30
CA LEU A 8 32.41 -26.01 3.27
C LEU A 8 32.39 -24.59 3.85
N CYS A 9 33.54 -23.93 3.98
CA CYS A 9 33.59 -22.54 4.44
C CYS A 9 33.05 -21.51 3.43
N LEU A 10 33.13 -21.81 2.12
CA LEU A 10 32.64 -20.91 1.07
C LEU A 10 31.12 -20.93 0.87
N MET A 11 30.42 -21.97 1.36
CA MET A 11 28.95 -22.03 1.28
C MET A 11 28.22 -21.38 2.47
N GLY A 12 28.96 -20.89 3.48
CA GLY A 12 28.37 -20.26 4.68
C GLY A 12 28.03 -18.77 4.54
N LEU A 13 28.25 -18.17 3.36
CA LEU A 13 28.08 -16.74 3.08
C LEU A 13 26.77 -16.44 2.33
N GLU A 14 25.75 -17.28 2.47
CA GLU A 14 24.43 -16.96 1.91
C GLU A 14 23.63 -16.06 2.84
N ALA A 15 23.68 -14.77 2.48
CA ALA A 15 22.63 -13.77 2.59
C ALA A 15 21.87 -13.69 3.93
N GLN A 16 22.32 -12.78 4.79
CA GLN A 16 21.40 -12.10 5.70
C GLN A 16 20.41 -11.28 4.86
N SER A 17 19.27 -11.87 4.51
CA SER A 17 18.15 -11.12 3.96
C SER A 17 17.58 -10.25 5.08
N PHE A 18 18.05 -9.01 5.19
CA PHE A 18 17.31 -7.99 5.92
C PHE A 18 16.02 -7.77 5.15
N ALA A 19 14.94 -8.42 5.60
CA ALA A 19 13.59 -8.06 5.21
C ALA A 19 13.37 -6.62 5.71
N LYS A 20 13.72 -5.65 4.85
CA LYS A 20 13.48 -4.24 5.12
C LYS A 20 11.98 -4.10 5.32
N GLU A 21 11.57 -3.66 6.50
CA GLU A 21 10.19 -3.34 6.79
C GLU A 21 9.76 -2.26 5.79
N PHE A 22 9.06 -2.68 4.73
CA PHE A 22 8.71 -1.80 3.63
C PHE A 22 7.52 -0.90 4.00
N LEU A 23 6.81 -1.27 5.08
CA LEU A 23 5.69 -0.50 5.59
C LEU A 23 6.17 0.68 6.45
N PRO A 24 5.53 1.86 6.31
CA PRO A 24 5.82 3.02 7.13
C PRO A 24 5.66 2.77 8.64
N LYS A 25 6.40 3.53 9.47
CA LYS A 25 6.18 3.50 10.93
C LYS A 25 4.75 3.91 11.28
N GLY A 26 4.13 3.15 12.18
CA GLY A 26 2.73 3.37 12.60
C GLY A 26 1.69 2.92 11.58
N CYS A 27 2.12 2.24 10.53
CA CYS A 27 1.27 1.54 9.58
C CYS A 27 0.74 0.24 10.17
N GLN A 28 -0.56 -0.02 10.02
CA GLN A 28 -1.12 -1.35 10.23
C GLN A 28 -1.27 -2.04 8.88
N ALA A 29 -0.53 -3.13 8.66
CA ALA A 29 -0.66 -3.95 7.46
C ALA A 29 -2.10 -4.43 7.32
N MET A 30 -2.69 -4.28 6.12
CA MET A 30 -4.01 -4.83 5.83
C MET A 30 -3.86 -6.10 4.99
N PRO A 31 -4.51 -7.21 5.36
CA PRO A 31 -4.56 -8.39 4.51
C PRO A 31 -5.36 -8.08 3.23
N ILE A 32 -4.88 -8.61 2.11
CA ILE A 32 -5.51 -8.48 0.80
C ILE A 32 -5.39 -9.83 0.11
N GLU A 33 -6.49 -10.28 -0.50
CA GLU A 33 -6.50 -11.48 -1.32
C GLU A 33 -6.68 -11.06 -2.79
N GLU A 34 -7.75 -11.51 -3.42
CA GLU A 34 -8.08 -11.23 -4.82
C GLU A 34 -8.48 -9.77 -5.08
N ARG A 35 -9.09 -9.11 -4.09
CA ARG A 35 -9.66 -7.76 -4.22
C ARG A 35 -9.36 -6.94 -2.98
N ILE A 36 -9.34 -5.62 -3.12
CA ILE A 36 -9.26 -4.71 -1.98
C ILE A 36 -10.67 -4.51 -1.42
N VAL A 37 -10.88 -4.93 -0.18
CA VAL A 37 -12.14 -4.77 0.54
C VAL A 37 -11.91 -3.85 1.73
N LEU A 38 -12.42 -2.62 1.65
CA LEU A 38 -12.31 -1.66 2.75
C LEU A 38 -13.61 -1.67 3.55
N GLN A 39 -13.59 -2.31 4.71
CA GLN A 39 -14.69 -2.17 5.66
C GLN A 39 -14.75 -0.73 6.19
N LYS A 40 -15.89 -0.33 6.75
CA LYS A 40 -16.07 1.02 7.29
C LYS A 40 -15.10 1.25 8.46
N GLN A 41 -14.04 2.02 8.19
CA GLN A 41 -13.09 2.46 9.20
C GLN A 41 -13.21 3.97 9.36
N LYS A 42 -13.56 4.43 10.57
CA LYS A 42 -13.82 5.85 10.81
C LYS A 42 -12.53 6.66 10.66
N ASN A 43 -12.44 7.49 9.62
CA ASN A 43 -11.36 8.46 9.39
C ASN A 43 -9.96 7.84 9.25
N HIS A 44 -9.79 6.93 8.30
CA HIS A 44 -8.50 6.31 8.03
C HIS A 44 -8.01 6.63 6.62
N LEU A 45 -6.68 6.72 6.48
CA LEU A 45 -5.99 6.74 5.21
C LEU A 45 -5.53 5.31 4.90
N VAL A 46 -5.95 4.80 3.75
CA VAL A 46 -5.44 3.55 3.19
C VAL A 46 -4.33 3.92 2.22
N MET A 47 -3.10 3.64 2.61
CA MET A 47 -1.93 3.83 1.77
C MET A 47 -1.66 2.53 1.01
N MET A 48 -1.40 2.64 -0.29
CA MET A 48 -1.22 1.53 -1.21
C MET A 48 0.15 1.66 -1.86
N HIS A 49 0.96 0.61 -1.77
CA HIS A 49 2.27 0.55 -2.38
C HIS A 49 2.29 -0.48 -3.49
N SER A 50 2.86 -0.11 -4.65
CA SER A 50 3.08 -1.09 -5.72
C SER A 50 4.26 -2.00 -5.41
N LEU A 51 3.98 -3.31 -5.38
CA LEU A 51 4.96 -4.39 -5.36
C LEU A 51 5.29 -4.86 -6.80
N SER A 52 4.48 -4.44 -7.78
CA SER A 52 4.66 -4.80 -9.18
C SER A 52 5.72 -3.94 -9.85
N ARG A 53 6.33 -4.50 -10.91
CA ARG A 53 7.17 -3.76 -11.86
C ARG A 53 6.36 -3.07 -12.95
N TYR A 54 5.05 -3.28 -12.96
CA TYR A 54 4.10 -2.74 -13.93
C TYR A 54 3.09 -1.81 -13.25
N GLU A 55 2.42 -0.99 -14.04
CA GLU A 55 1.35 -0.13 -13.55
C GLU A 55 0.12 -0.96 -13.17
N ILE A 56 -0.44 -0.70 -12.00
CA ILE A 56 -1.64 -1.37 -11.50
C ILE A 56 -2.80 -0.40 -11.52
N TRP A 57 -3.84 -0.73 -12.28
CA TRP A 57 -5.11 -0.02 -12.30
C TRP A 57 -6.07 -0.61 -11.27
N LEU A 58 -6.63 0.24 -10.43
CA LEU A 58 -7.63 -0.08 -9.42
C LEU A 58 -9.01 0.24 -9.98
N ALA A 59 -9.70 -0.78 -10.49
CA ALA A 59 -11.03 -0.62 -11.06
C ALA A 59 -12.11 -0.86 -9.99
N ASN A 60 -12.99 0.11 -9.77
CA ASN A 60 -14.18 -0.07 -8.95
C ASN A 60 -15.38 -0.39 -9.86
N ARG A 61 -15.90 -1.62 -9.79
CA ARG A 61 -17.03 -2.06 -10.63
C ARG A 61 -18.33 -1.31 -10.35
N GLU A 62 -18.52 -0.83 -9.13
CA GLU A 62 -19.74 -0.14 -8.70
C GLU A 62 -19.67 1.36 -8.98
N GLN A 63 -18.46 1.92 -9.02
CA GLN A 63 -18.21 3.36 -9.13
C GLN A 63 -17.02 3.63 -10.06
N ASN A 64 -17.23 3.63 -11.37
CA ASN A 64 -16.22 3.98 -12.38
C ASN A 64 -15.46 5.31 -12.12
N ARG A 65 -16.00 6.17 -11.24
CA ARG A 65 -15.40 7.45 -10.83
C ARG A 65 -14.26 7.33 -9.81
N LEU A 66 -14.06 6.17 -9.18
CA LEU A 66 -13.03 5.96 -8.14
C LEU A 66 -11.88 5.07 -8.61
N THR A 67 -11.60 5.11 -9.91
CA THR A 67 -10.45 4.44 -10.52
C THR A 67 -9.19 5.25 -10.30
N ALA A 68 -8.08 4.59 -9.99
CA ALA A 68 -6.74 5.17 -10.00
C ALA A 68 -5.72 4.16 -10.48
N SER A 69 -4.55 4.65 -10.88
CA SER A 69 -3.39 3.81 -11.12
C SER A 69 -2.35 3.97 -10.00
N VAL A 70 -1.65 2.88 -9.72
CA VAL A 70 -0.50 2.82 -8.81
C VAL A 70 0.68 2.34 -9.64
N VAL A 71 1.64 3.24 -9.87
CA VAL A 71 2.82 2.96 -10.67
C VAL A 71 3.90 2.24 -9.85
N PRO A 72 4.85 1.54 -10.50
CA PRO A 72 5.86 0.73 -9.82
C PRO A 72 6.62 1.49 -8.73
N GLY A 73 6.74 0.89 -7.55
CA GLY A 73 7.51 1.43 -6.42
C GLY A 73 6.95 2.72 -5.79
N MET A 74 5.80 3.22 -6.25
CA MET A 74 5.18 4.42 -5.70
C MET A 74 4.06 4.09 -4.70
N TRP A 75 3.63 5.14 -4.00
CA TRP A 75 2.53 5.11 -3.06
C TRP A 75 1.35 5.95 -3.55
N SER A 76 0.15 5.43 -3.36
CA SER A 76 -1.11 6.15 -3.52
C SER A 76 -1.89 6.08 -2.21
N VAL A 77 -2.67 7.10 -1.91
CA VAL A 77 -3.41 7.20 -0.64
C VAL A 77 -4.86 7.50 -0.92
N PHE A 78 -5.70 6.67 -0.31
CA PHE A 78 -7.14 6.78 -0.38
C PHE A 78 -7.74 7.07 0.99
N TYR A 79 -8.71 7.96 1.04
CA TYR A 79 -9.49 8.22 2.25
C TYR A 79 -10.87 7.57 2.14
N ALA A 80 -11.18 6.61 3.04
CA ALA A 80 -12.36 5.77 2.98
C ALA A 80 -13.22 5.79 4.27
N PRO A 81 -13.78 6.94 4.68
CA PRO A 81 -14.52 7.06 5.95
C PRO A 81 -15.81 6.24 5.99
N GLN A 82 -16.37 5.90 4.83
CA GLN A 82 -17.59 5.10 4.71
C GLN A 82 -17.29 3.62 4.41
N GLY A 83 -16.01 3.24 4.30
CA GLY A 83 -15.61 2.00 3.65
C GLY A 83 -15.77 2.10 2.13
N MET A 84 -15.23 1.13 1.40
CA MET A 84 -15.45 1.00 -0.04
C MET A 84 -15.54 -0.46 -0.46
N SER A 85 -16.53 -0.72 -1.32
CA SER A 85 -16.73 -1.99 -2.00
C SER A 85 -15.76 -2.17 -3.17
N GLN A 86 -14.91 -3.18 -2.97
CA GLN A 86 -14.21 -4.03 -3.93
C GLN A 86 -13.55 -3.37 -5.15
N TRP A 87 -12.29 -2.95 -4.99
CA TRP A 87 -11.43 -2.73 -6.16
C TRP A 87 -10.85 -4.03 -6.70
N GLN A 88 -10.81 -4.10 -8.02
CA GLN A 88 -10.07 -5.12 -8.76
C GLN A 88 -8.75 -4.52 -9.24
N CYS A 89 -7.70 -5.33 -9.21
CA CYS A 89 -6.39 -4.94 -9.71
C CYS A 89 -6.22 -5.43 -11.15
N ILE A 90 -5.90 -4.52 -12.05
CA ILE A 90 -5.58 -4.79 -13.45
C ILE A 90 -4.14 -4.37 -13.67
N GLN A 91 -3.28 -5.32 -13.99
CA GLN A 91 -1.90 -5.04 -14.33
C GLN A 91 -1.82 -4.64 -15.81
N SER A 92 -1.19 -3.50 -16.08
CA SER A 92 -0.95 -2.99 -17.43
C SER A 92 0.49 -3.31 -17.85
N GLU A 93 0.64 -4.31 -18.70
CA GLU A 93 1.88 -4.68 -19.36
C GLU A 93 1.86 -4.19 -20.81
N PRO A 94 3.03 -3.92 -21.43
CA PRO A 94 3.08 -3.56 -22.84
C PRO A 94 2.36 -4.59 -23.72
N GLY A 95 1.22 -4.20 -24.31
CA GLY A 95 0.40 -5.06 -25.18
C GLY A 95 -0.60 -5.97 -24.46
N HIS A 96 -0.65 -5.97 -23.12
CA HIS A 96 -1.52 -6.84 -22.33
C HIS A 96 -2.05 -6.16 -21.07
N GLU A 97 -3.38 -6.12 -20.94
CA GLU A 97 -4.03 -5.83 -19.66
C GLU A 97 -4.59 -7.13 -19.09
N GLN A 98 -4.28 -7.42 -17.83
CA GLN A 98 -4.78 -8.62 -17.17
C GLN A 98 -5.23 -8.33 -15.75
N LYS A 99 -6.32 -8.98 -15.36
CA LYS A 99 -6.76 -8.98 -13.97
C LYS A 99 -5.81 -9.85 -13.14
N VAL A 100 -5.36 -9.33 -12.01
CA VAL A 100 -4.45 -10.01 -11.08
C VAL A 100 -5.00 -9.97 -9.66
N ALA A 101 -4.54 -10.88 -8.81
CA ALA A 101 -4.87 -10.86 -7.39
C ALA A 101 -4.20 -9.64 -6.74
N CYS A 102 -4.98 -8.76 -6.10
CA CYS A 102 -4.45 -7.52 -5.54
C CYS A 102 -3.34 -7.74 -4.51
N GLY A 103 -3.43 -8.79 -3.67
CA GLY A 103 -2.40 -9.12 -2.68
C GLY A 103 -1.06 -9.56 -3.27
N GLN A 104 -0.99 -9.88 -4.56
CA GLN A 104 0.27 -10.22 -5.24
C GLN A 104 1.02 -8.98 -5.77
N VAL A 105 0.30 -7.88 -6.01
CA VAL A 105 0.84 -6.71 -6.72
C VAL A 105 0.81 -5.43 -5.89
N LEU A 106 0.07 -5.42 -4.78
CA LEU A 106 -0.04 -4.28 -3.88
C LEU A 106 0.18 -4.72 -2.44
N ALA A 107 0.76 -3.82 -1.67
CA ALA A 107 0.67 -3.85 -0.22
C ALA A 107 -0.19 -2.70 0.28
N LEU A 108 -1.02 -2.98 1.29
CA LEU A 108 -1.89 -2.00 1.92
C LEU A 108 -1.49 -1.72 3.34
N CYS A 109 -1.65 -0.44 3.68
CA CYS A 109 -1.29 0.13 4.94
C CYS A 109 -2.46 0.96 5.45
N ASP A 110 -3.03 0.57 6.58
CA ASP A 110 -4.02 1.37 7.27
C ASP A 110 -3.36 2.35 8.23
N ARG A 111 -3.83 3.59 8.22
CA ARG A 111 -3.34 4.65 9.10
C ARG A 111 -4.47 5.55 9.58
N PRO A 112 -4.76 5.59 10.89
CA PRO A 112 -5.75 6.52 11.42
C PRO A 112 -5.34 7.97 11.17
N ALA A 113 -6.25 8.79 10.66
CA ALA A 113 -5.94 10.16 10.27
C ALA A 113 -7.14 11.10 10.38
N LYS A 114 -6.91 12.33 10.84
CA LYS A 114 -7.96 13.35 10.85
C LYS A 114 -7.94 14.13 9.53
N PRO A 115 -9.08 14.25 8.81
CA PRO A 115 -9.13 15.06 7.62
C PRO A 115 -8.95 16.54 7.95
N PRO A 116 -8.35 17.34 7.06
CA PRO A 116 -8.14 18.77 7.28
C PRO A 116 -9.45 19.58 7.30
N LYS A 117 -10.50 19.09 6.64
CA LYS A 117 -11.82 19.71 6.57
C LYS A 117 -12.90 18.76 7.06
N LYS A 118 -13.89 19.27 7.81
CA LYS A 118 -15.00 18.46 8.34
C LYS A 118 -15.82 17.80 7.24
N ASP A 119 -15.99 18.47 6.10
CA ASP A 119 -16.84 17.99 5.00
C ASP A 119 -16.26 16.74 4.31
N PHE A 120 -14.96 16.51 4.45
CA PHE A 120 -14.32 15.30 3.92
C PHE A 120 -14.73 14.04 4.68
N SER A 121 -15.17 14.14 5.94
CA SER A 121 -15.51 13.00 6.81
C SER A 121 -16.59 12.04 6.29
N LYS A 122 -17.23 12.35 5.17
CA LYS A 122 -18.26 11.54 4.53
C LYS A 122 -17.94 11.18 3.07
N LEU A 123 -16.78 11.57 2.55
CA LEU A 123 -16.42 11.41 1.15
C LEU A 123 -15.30 10.40 0.99
N ASN A 124 -15.47 9.50 0.03
CA ASN A 124 -14.46 8.57 -0.43
C ASN A 124 -13.68 9.25 -1.57
N PHE A 125 -12.36 9.43 -1.44
CA PHE A 125 -11.55 10.06 -2.49
C PHE A 125 -10.05 9.73 -2.40
N TRP A 126 -9.38 9.86 -3.56
CA TRP A 126 -7.93 9.80 -3.67
C TRP A 126 -7.31 11.08 -3.09
N VAL A 127 -6.49 10.92 -2.07
CA VAL A 127 -5.78 12.03 -1.40
C VAL A 127 -4.51 12.38 -2.17
N ALA A 128 -3.77 11.36 -2.60
CA ALA A 128 -2.56 11.50 -3.40
C ALA A 128 -2.36 10.22 -4.23
N ASN A 129 -1.69 10.34 -5.36
CA ASN A 129 -1.37 9.21 -6.23
C ASN A 129 0.10 9.28 -6.64
N ASN A 130 0.74 8.11 -6.74
CA ASN A 130 2.04 7.93 -7.38
C ASN A 130 3.17 8.82 -6.84
N LEU A 131 3.31 8.88 -5.51
CA LEU A 131 4.39 9.59 -4.82
C LEU A 131 5.38 8.61 -4.18
N SER A 132 6.65 8.98 -4.08
CA SER A 132 7.56 8.27 -3.16
C SER A 132 7.08 8.46 -1.72
N TYR A 133 7.50 7.58 -0.80
CA TYR A 133 7.06 7.68 0.59
C TYR A 133 7.40 9.03 1.24
N SER A 134 8.60 9.57 0.97
CA SER A 134 9.03 10.88 1.51
C SER A 134 8.20 12.04 0.95
N GLU A 135 7.89 12.02 -0.34
CA GLU A 135 7.04 13.05 -0.97
C GLU A 135 5.61 12.95 -0.46
N LEU A 136 5.10 11.74 -0.28
CA LEU A 136 3.78 11.49 0.25
C LEU A 136 3.64 12.00 1.68
N ASP A 137 4.59 11.69 2.56
CA ASP A 137 4.59 12.16 3.95
C ASP A 137 4.62 13.70 4.00
N ALA A 138 5.50 14.33 3.23
CA ALA A 138 5.57 15.78 3.12
C ALA A 138 4.27 16.39 2.56
N TYR A 139 3.67 15.77 1.54
CA TYR A 139 2.42 16.21 0.94
C TYR A 139 1.28 16.17 1.97
N LEU A 140 1.11 15.04 2.67
CA LEU A 140 0.06 14.84 3.66
C LEU A 140 0.17 15.86 4.79
N GLN A 141 1.38 16.11 5.28
CA GLN A 141 1.62 17.13 6.30
C GLN A 141 1.28 18.53 5.80
N ARG A 142 1.73 18.89 4.58
CA ARG A 142 1.48 20.21 3.97
C ARG A 142 0.00 20.50 3.76
N VAL A 143 -0.78 19.51 3.33
CA VAL A 143 -2.24 19.66 3.12
C VAL A 143 -3.06 19.45 4.41
N GLY A 144 -2.40 19.29 5.55
CA GLY A 144 -3.02 19.32 6.87
C GLY A 144 -3.58 17.99 7.37
N TRP A 145 -3.21 16.86 6.77
CA TRP A 145 -3.54 15.55 7.32
C TRP A 145 -2.71 15.31 8.58
N ARG A 146 -3.41 15.03 9.68
CA ARG A 146 -2.78 14.67 10.95
C ARG A 146 -2.89 13.18 11.14
N MET A 147 -1.79 12.49 10.84
CA MET A 147 -1.66 11.06 11.09
C MET A 147 -1.61 10.82 12.59
N GLN A 148 -2.43 9.91 13.08
CA GLN A 148 -2.44 9.56 14.48
C GLN A 148 -1.45 8.43 14.70
N MET A 149 -0.73 8.47 15.82
CA MET A 149 0.06 7.32 16.24
C MET A 149 -0.92 6.19 16.57
N SER A 150 -0.74 5.02 15.96
CA SER A 150 -1.43 3.82 16.42
C SER A 150 -0.98 3.56 17.86
N LYS A 151 -1.94 3.34 18.77
CA LYS A 151 -1.59 2.76 20.07
C LYS A 151 -1.24 1.31 19.75
N SER A 152 0.05 0.94 19.80
CA SER A 152 0.40 -0.47 19.79
C SER A 152 -0.26 -1.08 21.01
N LYS A 153 -1.16 -2.04 20.82
CA LYS A 153 -1.55 -2.93 21.89
C LYS A 153 -0.28 -3.66 22.28
N ALA A 154 0.30 -3.30 23.42
CA ALA A 154 1.26 -4.15 24.10
C ALA A 154 0.46 -5.38 24.54
N GLU A 155 0.70 -6.50 23.86
CA GLU A 155 0.34 -7.83 24.36
C GLU A 155 1.45 -8.33 25.28
#